data_AF-A0A8J3A019-F1
#
_entry.id   AF-A0A8J3A019-F1
#
_cell.length_a   1.000
_cell.length_b   1.000
_cell.length_c   1.000
_cell.angle_alpha   90.00
_cell.angle_beta   90.00
_cell.angle_gamma   90.00
#
_symmetry.space_group_name_H-M   'P 1'
#
loop_
_entity.id
_entity.type
_entity.pdbx_description
1 polymer ?
#
loop_
_entity_poly.entity_id
_entity_poly.type
_entity_poly.pdbx_seq_one_letter_code
_entity_poly.pdbx_strand_id
1 'polypeptide(L)'
;MHRPNPIDKLVGENLRTMRTMRGLSQQEMGDRVDLTFQQIQKYEKGSNRIAASRLWAFCEILDVPLDAFYMPSPAEAIKKGAEGNPHKISDRQEADELPPVTSADIRLAARINALPADARTKLRDLIDVLYSQRK
;
A
#
# COMPACT_ATOMS: atom_id res chain seq x y z
N MET A 1 -23.75 -12.12 4.47
CA MET A 1 -22.77 -12.05 3.36
C MET A 1 -21.64 -11.12 3.79
N HIS A 2 -20.42 -11.62 3.93
CA HIS A 2 -19.24 -10.78 4.22
C HIS A 2 -18.84 -10.05 2.94
N ARG A 3 -18.90 -8.71 2.93
CA ARG A 3 -18.43 -7.93 1.77
C ARG A 3 -16.89 -8.04 1.73
N PRO A 4 -16.30 -8.44 0.59
CA PRO A 4 -14.85 -8.41 0.44
C PRO A 4 -14.32 -7.01 0.72
N ASN A 5 -13.23 -6.89 1.48
CA ASN A 5 -12.57 -5.61 1.68
C ASN A 5 -12.07 -5.13 0.30
N PRO A 6 -12.24 -3.85 -0.07
CA PRO A 6 -11.66 -3.31 -1.30
C PRO A 6 -10.17 -3.63 -1.47
N ILE A 7 -9.41 -3.67 -0.37
CA ILE A 7 -7.98 -4.04 -0.38
C ILE A 7 -7.78 -5.51 -0.77
N ASP A 8 -8.62 -6.42 -0.29
CA ASP A 8 -8.52 -7.85 -0.62
C ASP A 8 -8.76 -8.06 -2.13
N LYS A 9 -9.68 -7.28 -2.73
CA LYS A 9 -9.92 -7.30 -4.17
C LYS A 9 -8.75 -6.76 -4.96
N LEU A 10 -8.21 -5.61 -4.57
CA LEU A 10 -7.06 -5.00 -5.21
C LEU A 10 -5.85 -5.97 -5.23
N VAL A 11 -5.53 -6.55 -4.07
CA VAL A 11 -4.45 -7.53 -3.93
C VAL A 11 -4.69 -8.75 -4.82
N GLY A 12 -5.93 -9.25 -4.87
CA GLY A 12 -6.33 -10.36 -5.73
C GLY A 12 -6.20 -10.05 -7.23
N GLU A 13 -6.61 -8.86 -7.66
CA GLU A 13 -6.50 -8.41 -9.05
C GLU A 13 -5.04 -8.22 -9.48
N ASN A 14 -4.21 -7.68 -8.60
CA ASN A 14 -2.77 -7.54 -8.85
C ASN A 14 -2.08 -8.92 -8.91
N LEU A 15 -2.42 -9.85 -8.01
CA LEU A 15 -1.94 -11.23 -8.07
C LEU A 15 -2.29 -11.89 -9.42
N ARG A 16 -3.54 -11.76 -9.86
CA ARG A 16 -4.00 -12.27 -11.16
C ARG A 16 -3.19 -11.66 -12.30
N THR A 17 -3.06 -10.34 -12.31
CA THR A 17 -2.36 -9.59 -13.37
C THR A 17 -0.92 -10.07 -13.49
N MET A 18 -0.17 -10.06 -12.37
CA MET A 18 1.23 -10.47 -12.35
C MET A 18 1.44 -11.94 -12.72
N ARG A 19 0.52 -12.83 -12.30
CA ARG A 19 0.52 -14.24 -12.71
C ARG A 19 0.32 -14.36 -14.22
N THR A 20 -0.67 -13.69 -14.78
CA THR A 20 -0.98 -13.76 -16.22
C THR A 20 0.13 -13.15 -17.09
N MET A 21 0.77 -12.07 -16.65
CA MET A 21 1.91 -11.47 -17.36
C MET A 21 3.11 -12.42 -17.45
N ARG A 22 3.21 -13.39 -16.54
CA ARG A 22 4.23 -14.45 -16.55
C ARG A 22 3.76 -15.73 -17.24
N GLY A 23 2.58 -15.73 -17.84
CA GLY A 23 2.03 -16.88 -18.56
C GLY A 23 1.65 -18.06 -17.65
N LEU A 24 1.58 -17.86 -16.34
CA LEU A 24 1.28 -18.93 -15.37
C LEU A 24 -0.22 -19.17 -15.27
N SER A 25 -0.67 -20.41 -15.26
CA SER A 25 -2.03 -20.78 -14.90
C SER A 25 -2.27 -20.70 -13.38
N GLN A 26 -3.54 -20.69 -12.95
CA GLN A 26 -3.89 -20.71 -11.53
C GLN A 26 -3.44 -22.01 -10.84
N GLN A 27 -3.41 -23.13 -11.57
CA GLN A 27 -2.93 -24.40 -11.06
C GLN A 27 -1.42 -24.38 -10.84
N GLU A 28 -0.65 -23.95 -11.85
CA GLU A 28 0.81 -23.81 -11.71
C GLU A 28 1.23 -22.83 -10.62
N MET A 29 0.48 -21.73 -10.43
CA MET A 29 0.70 -20.83 -9.30
C MET A 29 0.44 -21.53 -7.97
N GLY A 30 -0.68 -22.25 -7.86
CA GLY A 30 -1.04 -23.02 -6.67
C GLY A 30 0.04 -24.04 -6.29
N ASP A 31 0.51 -24.81 -7.27
CA ASP A 31 1.53 -25.85 -7.07
C ASP A 31 2.85 -25.26 -6.53
N ARG A 32 3.24 -24.05 -6.96
CA ARG A 32 4.46 -23.37 -6.47
C ARG A 32 4.35 -22.86 -5.03
N VAL A 33 3.15 -22.62 -4.52
CA VAL A 33 2.91 -22.20 -3.14
C VAL A 33 2.22 -23.26 -2.28
N ASP A 34 2.10 -24.50 -2.74
CA ASP A 34 1.37 -25.54 -2.02
C ASP A 34 -0.06 -25.09 -1.64
N LEU A 35 -0.80 -24.61 -2.65
CA LEU A 35 -2.21 -24.24 -2.56
C LEU A 35 -3.00 -24.85 -3.72
N THR A 36 -4.27 -25.14 -3.47
CA THR A 36 -5.17 -25.59 -4.53
C THR A 36 -5.49 -24.48 -5.54
N PHE A 37 -5.78 -24.88 -6.80
CA PHE A 37 -6.33 -23.98 -7.83
C PHE A 37 -7.51 -23.13 -7.30
N GLN A 38 -8.40 -23.76 -6.53
CA GLN A 38 -9.58 -23.09 -5.98
C GLN A 38 -9.22 -22.00 -4.96
N GLN A 39 -8.14 -22.19 -4.18
CA GLN A 39 -7.65 -21.16 -3.26
C GLN A 39 -7.03 -19.99 -4.03
N ILE A 40 -6.23 -20.25 -5.05
CA ILE A 40 -5.72 -19.19 -5.94
C ILE A 40 -6.89 -18.42 -6.57
N GLN A 41 -7.92 -19.12 -7.04
CA GLN A 41 -9.12 -18.46 -7.59
C GLN A 41 -9.85 -17.59 -6.55
N LYS A 42 -9.96 -18.04 -5.29
CA LYS A 42 -10.58 -17.26 -4.20
C LYS A 42 -9.74 -16.05 -3.81
N TYR A 43 -8.42 -16.16 -3.85
CA TYR A 43 -7.51 -15.05 -3.63
C TYR A 43 -7.60 -14.02 -4.75
N GLU A 44 -7.58 -14.45 -6.02
CA GLU A 44 -7.71 -13.53 -7.16
C GLU A 44 -9.04 -12.79 -7.21
N LYS A 45 -10.12 -13.41 -6.69
CA LYS A 45 -11.43 -12.76 -6.56
C LYS A 45 -11.54 -11.83 -5.34
N GLY A 46 -10.53 -11.83 -4.46
CA GLY A 46 -10.57 -11.14 -3.16
C GLY A 46 -11.61 -11.71 -2.19
N SER A 47 -12.21 -12.89 -2.47
CA SER A 47 -13.20 -13.50 -1.59
C SER A 47 -12.58 -14.08 -0.33
N ASN A 48 -11.29 -14.43 -0.41
CA ASN A 48 -10.48 -14.87 0.71
C ASN A 48 -9.30 -13.91 0.90
N ARG A 49 -8.99 -13.60 2.16
CA ARG A 49 -7.79 -12.84 2.54
C ARG A 49 -6.54 -13.68 2.34
N ILE A 50 -5.48 -13.03 1.88
CA ILE A 50 -4.15 -13.64 1.79
C ILE A 50 -3.41 -13.30 3.09
N ALA A 51 -2.91 -14.32 3.78
CA ALA A 51 -2.05 -14.10 4.94
C ALA A 51 -0.71 -13.50 4.51
N ALA A 52 -0.09 -12.68 5.37
CA ALA A 52 1.18 -12.01 5.06
C ALA A 52 2.28 -12.98 4.61
N SER A 53 2.36 -14.17 5.23
CA SER A 53 3.33 -15.22 4.85
C SER A 53 3.12 -15.72 3.42
N ARG A 54 1.87 -15.90 2.98
CA ARG A 54 1.54 -16.30 1.61
C ARG A 54 1.77 -15.17 0.62
N LEU A 55 1.47 -13.94 1.02
CA LEU A 55 1.75 -12.76 0.19
C LEU A 55 3.26 -12.62 -0.08
N TRP A 56 4.09 -12.86 0.94
CA TRP A 56 5.54 -12.94 0.79
C TRP A 56 5.97 -14.04 -0.18
N ALA A 57 5.42 -15.26 -0.04
CA ALA A 57 5.74 -16.35 -0.98
C ALA A 57 5.39 -16.00 -2.44
N PHE A 58 4.29 -15.27 -2.67
CA PHE A 58 3.96 -14.79 -4.01
C PHE A 58 4.95 -13.74 -4.52
N CYS A 59 5.50 -12.88 -3.65
CA CYS A 59 6.55 -11.93 -4.02
C CYS A 59 7.80 -12.66 -4.55
N GLU A 60 8.23 -13.72 -3.87
CA GLU A 60 9.39 -14.54 -4.29
C GLU A 60 9.14 -15.24 -5.64
N ILE A 61 7.98 -15.86 -5.82
CA ILE A 61 7.67 -16.62 -7.06
C ILE A 61 7.49 -15.69 -8.25
N LEU A 62 6.90 -14.52 -8.02
CA LEU A 62 6.67 -13.53 -9.05
C LEU A 62 7.90 -12.64 -9.23
N ASP A 63 8.90 -12.63 -8.34
CA ASP A 63 10.02 -11.69 -8.41
C ASP A 63 9.53 -10.22 -8.47
N VAL A 64 8.75 -9.83 -7.46
CA VAL A 64 8.18 -8.47 -7.34
C VAL A 64 8.24 -7.99 -5.88
N PRO A 65 8.39 -6.67 -5.65
CA PRO A 65 8.28 -6.13 -4.29
C PRO A 65 6.84 -6.23 -3.76
N LEU A 66 6.69 -6.31 -2.44
CA LEU A 66 5.40 -6.40 -1.75
C LEU A 66 4.42 -5.28 -2.15
N ASP A 67 4.95 -4.07 -2.34
CA ASP A 67 4.17 -2.87 -2.69
C ASP A 67 3.41 -3.03 -4.02
N ALA A 68 3.89 -3.89 -4.92
CA ALA A 68 3.23 -4.16 -6.20
C ALA A 68 1.81 -4.72 -6.03
N PHE A 69 1.51 -5.40 -4.92
CA PHE A 69 0.17 -5.92 -4.62
C PHE A 69 -0.83 -4.82 -4.21
N TYR A 70 -0.35 -3.65 -3.81
CA TYR A 70 -1.17 -2.55 -3.32
C TYR A 70 -1.21 -1.35 -4.27
N MET A 71 -0.48 -1.42 -5.38
CA MET A 71 -0.51 -0.38 -6.39
C MET A 71 -1.85 -0.45 -7.14
N PRO A 72 -2.55 0.68 -7.37
CA PRO A 72 -3.75 0.67 -8.18
C PRO A 72 -3.41 0.17 -9.59
N SER A 73 -4.23 -0.75 -10.10
CA SER A 73 -4.13 -1.19 -11.50
C SER A 73 -4.19 0.04 -12.42
N PRO A 74 -3.51 0.05 -13.59
CA PRO A 74 -3.64 1.13 -14.56
C PRO A 74 -5.10 1.46 -14.90
N ALA A 75 -5.98 0.45 -14.92
CA ALA A 75 -7.42 0.65 -15.13
C ALA A 75 -8.11 1.38 -13.97
N GLU A 76 -7.68 1.17 -12.73
CA GLU A 76 -8.17 1.90 -11.56
C GLU A 76 -7.55 3.29 -11.43
N ALA A 77 -6.29 3.46 -11.83
CA ALA A 77 -5.64 4.77 -11.90
C ALA A 77 -6.38 5.68 -12.90
N ILE A 78 -6.84 5.13 -14.03
CA ILE A 78 -7.68 5.85 -15.01
C ILE A 78 -9.05 6.20 -14.42
N LYS A 79 -9.69 5.28 -13.67
CA LYS A 79 -10.97 5.57 -13.00
C LYS A 79 -10.84 6.63 -11.90
N LYS A 80 -9.80 6.57 -11.06
CA LYS A 80 -9.50 7.58 -10.03
C LYS A 80 -9.10 8.94 -10.62
N GLY A 81 -8.50 8.96 -11.82
CA GLY A 81 -8.25 10.20 -12.55
C GLY A 81 -9.52 10.86 -13.12
N ALA A 82 -10.57 10.07 -13.37
CA ALA A 82 -11.87 10.55 -13.83
C ALA A 82 -12.85 10.88 -12.68
N GLU A 83 -12.70 10.22 -11.54
CA GLU A 83 -13.50 10.44 -10.32
C GLU A 83 -12.63 11.09 -9.24
N GLY A 84 -12.39 12.40 -9.37
CA GLY A 84 -11.84 13.16 -8.25
C GLY A 84 -12.84 13.16 -7.08
N ASN A 85 -12.51 12.50 -5.97
CA ASN A 85 -12.98 12.91 -4.64
C ASN A 85 -12.16 12.27 -3.48
N PRO A 86 -12.02 12.98 -2.35
CA PRO A 86 -11.02 12.79 -1.32
C PRO A 86 -11.44 11.68 -0.36
N HIS A 87 -10.48 10.88 0.09
CA HIS A 87 -10.75 9.98 1.20
C HIS A 87 -10.72 10.76 2.51
N LYS A 88 -11.92 11.10 3.01
CA LYS A 88 -12.18 11.48 4.40
C LYS A 88 -11.68 10.35 5.30
N ILE A 89 -10.71 10.67 6.16
CA ILE A 89 -10.37 9.88 7.33
C ILE A 89 -11.39 10.31 8.40
N SER A 90 -12.45 9.52 8.58
CA SER A 90 -13.43 9.77 9.64
C SER A 90 -12.93 9.18 10.96
N ASP A 91 -13.05 9.99 12.01
CA ASP A 91 -12.84 9.69 13.44
C ASP A 91 -11.42 9.81 13.99
N ARG A 92 -10.82 10.99 13.79
CA ARG A 92 -10.07 11.71 14.84
C ARG A 92 -10.53 13.16 14.87
N GLN A 93 -10.79 13.66 16.07
CA GLN A 93 -11.33 14.99 16.36
C GLN A 93 -10.59 16.09 15.60
N GLU A 94 -11.34 17.09 15.13
CA GLU A 94 -10.90 18.30 14.45
C GLU A 94 -9.71 18.99 15.14
N ALA A 95 -8.50 18.60 14.75
CA ALA A 95 -7.27 19.37 14.82
C ALA A 95 -6.24 18.68 13.90
N ASP A 96 -5.66 19.45 12.98
CA ASP A 96 -4.49 19.08 12.16
C ASP A 96 -4.74 18.31 10.85
N GLU A 97 -5.62 18.83 9.98
CA GLU A 97 -5.43 18.63 8.53
C GLU A 97 -4.08 19.26 8.14
N LEU A 98 -3.03 18.45 8.12
CA LEU A 98 -1.73 18.87 7.60
C LEU A 98 -1.92 19.36 6.16
N PRO A 99 -1.38 20.53 5.79
CA PRO A 99 -1.56 21.12 4.47
C PRO A 99 -1.08 20.15 3.37
N PRO A 100 -1.61 20.28 2.14
CA PRO A 100 -1.24 19.39 1.03
C PRO A 100 0.28 19.37 0.86
N VAL A 101 0.88 18.20 1.09
CA VAL A 101 2.33 17.99 1.02
C VAL A 101 2.79 18.36 -0.40
N THR A 102 3.46 19.48 -0.51
CA THR A 102 4.00 20.00 -1.76
C THR A 102 5.28 19.26 -2.13
N SER A 103 5.73 19.39 -3.38
CA SER A 103 7.02 18.83 -3.79
C SER A 103 8.20 19.36 -2.95
N ALA A 104 8.06 20.52 -2.32
CA ALA A 104 9.04 21.07 -1.38
C ALA A 104 9.05 20.28 -0.06
N ASP A 105 7.87 19.90 0.45
CA ASP A 105 7.73 19.14 1.70
C ASP A 105 8.31 17.73 1.58
N ILE A 106 8.13 17.08 0.42
CA ILE A 106 8.74 15.77 0.13
C ILE A 106 10.27 15.87 0.12
N ARG A 107 10.83 16.91 -0.52
CA ARG A 107 12.28 17.13 -0.57
C ARG A 107 12.85 17.45 0.81
N LEU A 108 12.12 18.20 1.62
CA LEU A 108 12.49 18.51 2.99
C LEU A 108 12.50 17.24 3.85
N ALA A 109 11.45 16.41 3.77
CA ALA A 109 11.36 15.14 4.48
C ALA A 109 12.51 14.19 4.10
N ALA A 110 12.82 14.09 2.80
CA ALA A 110 13.95 13.29 2.33
C ALA A 110 15.29 13.81 2.88
N ARG A 111 15.48 15.13 2.94
CA ARG A 111 16.70 15.74 3.48
C ARG A 111 16.83 15.52 4.99
N ILE A 112 15.74 15.67 5.73
CA ILE A 112 15.71 15.42 7.18
C ILE A 112 16.08 13.97 7.48
N ASN A 113 15.56 13.01 6.70
CA ASN A 113 15.88 11.59 6.88
C ASN A 113 17.33 11.23 6.54
N ALA A 114 18.00 12.03 5.70
CA ALA A 114 19.41 11.87 5.38
C ALA A 114 20.36 12.46 6.45
N LEU A 115 19.84 13.13 7.48
CA LEU A 115 20.66 13.67 8.56
C LEU A 115 21.05 12.59 9.59
N PRO A 116 22.21 12.74 10.23
CA PRO A 116 22.61 11.92 11.37
C PRO A 116 21.58 11.95 12.50
N ALA A 117 21.48 10.85 13.26
CA ALA A 117 20.44 10.67 14.27
C ALA A 117 20.43 11.78 15.35
N ASP A 118 21.62 12.23 15.76
CA ASP A 118 21.82 13.32 16.72
C ASP A 118 21.31 14.67 16.19
N ALA A 119 21.49 14.96 14.89
CA ALA A 119 20.96 16.16 14.26
C ALA A 119 19.43 16.14 14.16
N ARG A 120 18.83 14.96 13.91
CA ARG A 120 17.37 14.81 13.90
C ARG A 120 16.75 15.02 15.28
N THR A 121 17.40 14.55 16.35
CA THR A 121 16.96 14.78 17.73
C THR A 121 16.96 16.26 18.07
N LYS A 122 18.07 16.97 17.79
CA LYS A 122 18.16 18.42 18.01
C LYS A 122 17.10 19.21 17.25
N LEU A 123 16.79 18.79 16.02
CA LEU A 123 15.77 19.45 15.19
C LEU A 123 14.36 19.22 15.75
N ARG A 124 14.07 18.04 16.30
CA ARG A 124 12.83 17.78 17.04
C ARG A 124 12.73 18.67 18.28
N ASP A 125 13.78 18.71 19.11
CA ASP A 125 13.80 19.52 20.32
C ASP A 125 13.58 21.01 20.01
N LEU A 126 14.18 21.51 18.92
CA LEU A 126 13.99 22.88 18.45
C LEU A 126 12.55 23.15 18.01
N ILE A 127 11.92 22.23 17.27
CA ILE A 127 10.51 22.34 16.88
C ILE A 127 9.62 22.38 18.14
N ASP A 128 9.87 21.52 19.12
CA ASP A 128 9.10 21.47 20.37
C ASP A 128 9.22 22.78 21.17
N VAL A 129 10.42 23.39 21.19
CA VAL A 129 10.65 24.72 21.77
C VAL A 129 9.88 25.80 21.00
N LEU A 130 9.91 25.79 19.67
CA LEU A 130 9.22 26.79 18.86
C LEU A 130 7.69 26.68 18.97
N TYR A 131 7.14 25.46 19.09
CA TYR A 131 5.70 25.25 19.29
C TYR A 131 5.24 25.62 20.70
N SER A 132 6.08 25.43 21.73
CA SER A 132 5.73 25.79 23.11
C SER A 132 5.74 27.30 23.39
N GLN A 133 6.44 28.09 22.57
CA GLN A 133 6.46 29.56 22.65
C GLN A 133 5.26 30.23 21.95
N ARG A 134 4.37 29.46 21.32
CA ARG A 134 3.24 29.97 20.51
C ARG A 134 1.88 29.90 21.24
N LYS A 135 1.90 29.87 22.57
CA LYS A 135 0.73 29.91 23.45
C LYS A 135 0.79 31.16 24.32
#